data_AF-A0A4P7WTP3-F1
#
_entry.id   AF-A0A4P7WTP3-F1
#
_cell.length_a   1.000
_cell.length_b   1.000
_cell.length_c   1.000
_cell.angle_alpha   90.00
_cell.angle_beta   90.00
_cell.angle_gamma   90.00
#
_symmetry.space_group_name_H-M   'P 1'
#
loop_
_entity.id
_entity.type
_entity.pdbx_description
1 polymer ?
#
loop_
_entity_poly.entity_id
_entity_poly.type
_entity_poly.pdbx_seq_one_letter_code
_entity_poly.pdbx_strand_id
1 'polypeptide(L)'
;MALHYKTQNILKGALIYSAGDTIAALIVDEFYWHRLLGIAFIGATFYAFEIPNYFDWIVKKTKDLKGARAVISKTGLAIAYFNPLWVVRHLLFIKLVSWQFNSIGFNLIEIAFWSFLVNIPVSFLANYLIQNRFKLKWRFLASAIYSAIMAIYYALGETIFS
;
A
#
# COMPACT_ATOMS: atom_id res chain seq x y z
N MET A 1 24.05 3.07 -0.89
CA MET A 1 23.04 2.00 -0.91
C MET A 1 22.64 1.85 -2.37
N ALA A 2 22.69 0.66 -2.94
CA ALA A 2 22.22 0.49 -4.32
C ALA A 2 20.69 0.39 -4.26
N LEU A 3 20.00 1.30 -4.94
CA LEU A 3 18.56 1.22 -5.13
C LEU A 3 18.29 0.21 -6.25
N HIS A 4 17.27 -0.63 -6.07
CA HIS A 4 16.94 -1.68 -7.02
C HIS A 4 15.55 -1.45 -7.61
N TYR A 5 15.46 -1.52 -8.93
CA TYR A 5 14.22 -1.49 -9.69
C TYR A 5 14.21 -2.71 -10.60
N LYS A 6 13.52 -3.76 -10.17
CA LYS A 6 13.54 -5.07 -10.83
C LYS A 6 12.25 -5.28 -11.62
N THR A 7 12.35 -5.83 -12.82
CA THR A 7 11.20 -6.15 -13.69
C THR A 7 10.12 -6.96 -12.98
N GLN A 8 10.53 -7.89 -12.10
CA GLN A 8 9.59 -8.67 -11.29
C GLN A 8 8.73 -7.81 -10.35
N ASN A 9 9.29 -6.74 -9.78
CA ASN A 9 8.54 -5.82 -8.92
C ASN A 9 7.64 -4.92 -9.77
N ILE A 10 8.09 -4.49 -10.95
CA ILE A 10 7.28 -3.71 -11.89
C ILE A 10 6.01 -4.49 -12.25
N LEU A 11 6.16 -5.75 -12.68
CA LEU A 11 5.03 -6.60 -13.06
C LEU A 11 4.08 -6.88 -11.88
N LYS A 12 4.63 -7.23 -10.71
CA LYS A 12 3.82 -7.46 -9.50
C LYS A 12 3.07 -6.19 -9.08
N GLY A 13 3.75 -5.05 -9.11
CA GLY A 13 3.18 -3.76 -8.77
C GLY A 13 2.05 -3.40 -9.72
N ALA A 14 2.29 -3.44 -11.02
CA ALA A 14 1.29 -3.16 -12.04
C ALA A 14 0.02 -4.00 -11.83
N LEU A 15 0.18 -5.33 -11.81
CA LEU A 15 -0.94 -6.26 -11.81
C LEU A 15 -1.75 -6.24 -10.50
N ILE A 16 -1.08 -6.22 -9.35
CA ILE A 16 -1.77 -6.40 -8.07
C ILE A 16 -2.48 -5.12 -7.65
N TYR A 17 -1.83 -3.96 -7.78
CA TYR A 17 -2.46 -2.69 -7.45
C TYR A 17 -3.61 -2.39 -8.41
N SER A 18 -3.44 -2.62 -9.72
CA SER A 18 -4.54 -2.38 -10.67
C SER A 18 -5.69 -3.36 -10.47
N ALA A 19 -5.42 -4.64 -10.20
CA ALA A 19 -6.48 -5.62 -9.94
C ALA A 19 -7.28 -5.30 -8.67
N GLY A 20 -6.58 -5.00 -7.56
CA GLY A 20 -7.21 -4.64 -6.30
C GLY A 20 -8.07 -3.38 -6.42
N ASP A 21 -7.52 -2.31 -7.01
CA ASP A 21 -8.27 -1.07 -7.24
C ASP A 21 -9.42 -1.26 -8.23
N THR A 22 -9.25 -2.05 -9.28
CA THR A 22 -10.32 -2.34 -10.26
C THR A 22 -11.49 -3.05 -9.60
N ILE A 23 -11.23 -4.08 -8.77
CA ILE A 23 -12.29 -4.78 -8.04
C ILE A 23 -13.00 -3.80 -7.09
N ALA A 24 -12.25 -3.00 -6.34
CA ALA A 24 -12.81 -1.99 -5.46
C ALA A 24 -13.68 -0.97 -6.23
N ALA A 25 -13.19 -0.47 -7.37
CA ALA A 25 -13.89 0.49 -8.22
C ALA A 25 -15.18 -0.07 -8.83
N LEU A 26 -15.19 -1.36 -9.20
CA LEU A 26 -16.39 -2.04 -9.68
C LEU A 26 -17.44 -2.21 -8.57
N ILE A 27 -17.03 -2.37 -7.31
CA ILE A 27 -17.94 -2.48 -6.16
C ILE A 27 -18.65 -1.14 -5.91
N VAL A 28 -17.93 -0.02 -6.01
CA VAL A 28 -18.49 1.33 -5.77
C VAL A 28 -19.02 2.03 -7.03
N ASP A 29 -19.13 1.32 -8.15
CA ASP A 29 -19.56 1.84 -9.46
C ASP A 29 -18.76 3.07 -9.96
N GLU A 30 -17.46 3.12 -9.61
CA GLU A 30 -16.50 4.16 -10.02
C GLU A 30 -15.42 3.63 -10.98
N PHE A 31 -15.75 2.60 -11.77
CA PHE A 31 -14.78 2.01 -12.70
C PHE A 31 -14.55 2.89 -13.93
N TYR A 32 -13.27 3.12 -14.25
CA TYR A 32 -12.85 3.75 -15.49
C TYR A 32 -11.57 3.13 -16.05
N TRP A 33 -11.44 3.09 -17.38
CA TRP A 33 -10.26 2.55 -18.05
C TRP A 33 -8.97 3.33 -17.75
N HIS A 34 -9.05 4.67 -17.67
CA HIS A 34 -7.91 5.51 -17.32
C HIS A 34 -7.48 5.32 -15.86
N ARG A 35 -8.42 5.03 -14.93
CA ARG A 35 -8.11 4.67 -13.55
C ARG A 35 -7.31 3.36 -13.49
N LEU A 36 -7.77 2.31 -14.17
CA LEU A 36 -7.07 1.03 -14.24
C LEU A 36 -5.63 1.20 -14.76
N LEU A 37 -5.47 1.87 -15.92
CA LEU A 37 -4.15 2.09 -16.52
C LEU A 37 -3.26 2.99 -15.66
N GLY A 38 -3.84 4.02 -15.05
CA GLY A 38 -3.15 4.93 -14.15
C GLY A 38 -2.61 4.24 -12.90
N ILE A 39 -3.43 3.42 -12.24
CA ILE A 39 -2.99 2.65 -11.07
C ILE A 39 -1.99 1.57 -11.45
N ALA A 40 -2.14 0.92 -12.61
CA ALA A 40 -1.14 0.01 -13.13
C ALA A 40 0.21 0.72 -13.34
N PHE A 41 0.21 1.93 -13.91
CA PHE A 41 1.41 2.74 -14.11
C PHE A 41 2.07 3.15 -12.77
N ILE A 42 1.28 3.62 -11.80
CA ILE A 42 1.79 4.00 -10.47
C ILE A 42 2.35 2.77 -9.73
N GLY A 43 1.64 1.64 -9.80
CA GLY A 43 2.08 0.37 -9.25
C GLY A 43 3.39 -0.11 -9.85
N ALA A 44 3.53 0.00 -11.18
CA ALA A 44 4.72 -0.33 -11.94
C ALA A 44 5.91 0.57 -11.61
N THR A 45 5.69 1.84 -11.26
CA THR A 45 6.74 2.86 -11.09
C THR A 45 7.02 3.14 -9.62
N PHE A 46 6.25 4.05 -9.01
CA PHE A 46 6.46 4.54 -7.65
C PHE A 46 6.48 3.39 -6.64
N TYR A 47 5.50 2.49 -6.69
CA TYR A 47 5.37 1.45 -5.66
C TYR A 47 6.40 0.33 -5.85
N ALA A 48 6.63 -0.11 -7.09
CA ALA A 48 7.65 -1.12 -7.39
C ALA A 48 9.09 -0.63 -7.12
N PHE A 49 9.32 0.68 -7.12
CA PHE A 49 10.58 1.28 -6.72
C PHE A 49 10.66 1.48 -5.20
N GLU A 50 9.75 2.24 -4.60
CA GLU A 50 9.91 2.68 -3.20
C GLU A 50 9.78 1.54 -2.20
N ILE A 51 8.74 0.70 -2.31
CA ILE A 51 8.39 -0.27 -1.27
C ILE A 51 9.48 -1.35 -1.10
N PRO A 52 10.00 -1.98 -2.17
CA PRO A 52 11.09 -2.95 -2.03
C PRO A 52 12.35 -2.34 -1.45
N ASN A 53 12.73 -1.13 -1.90
CA ASN A 53 13.92 -0.44 -1.40
C ASN A 53 13.76 -0.04 0.08
N TYR A 54 12.55 0.34 0.50
CA TYR A 54 12.26 0.60 1.91
C TYR A 54 12.36 -0.67 2.75
N PHE A 55 11.86 -1.81 2.28
CA PHE A 55 12.01 -3.08 2.99
C PHE A 55 13.47 -3.54 3.10
N ASP A 56 14.26 -3.34 2.04
CA ASP A 56 15.71 -3.58 2.08
C ASP A 56 16.39 -2.66 3.11
N TRP A 57 15.98 -1.38 3.18
CA TRP A 57 16.45 -0.44 4.19
C TRP A 57 16.10 -0.87 5.62
N ILE A 58 14.86 -1.34 5.88
CA ILE A 58 14.45 -1.86 7.19
C ILE A 58 15.37 -3.01 7.61
N VAL A 59 15.62 -3.98 6.72
CA VAL A 59 16.49 -5.13 7.02
C VAL A 59 17.90 -4.66 7.38
N LYS A 60 18.45 -3.72 6.61
CA LYS A 60 19.77 -3.17 6.88
C LYS A 60 19.81 -2.38 8.20
N LYS A 61 18.80 -1.57 8.49
CA LYS A 61 18.73 -0.73 9.70
C LYS A 61 18.56 -1.58 10.97
N THR A 62 17.94 -2.74 10.85
CA THR A 62 17.65 -3.65 11.96
C THR A 62 18.63 -4.83 12.05
N LYS A 63 19.70 -4.85 11.25
CA LYS A 63 20.65 -5.97 11.14
C LYS A 63 21.31 -6.35 12.49
N ASP A 64 21.57 -5.36 13.34
CA ASP A 64 22.29 -5.54 14.61
C ASP A 64 21.33 -5.80 15.79
N LEU A 65 20.03 -5.67 15.57
CA LEU A 65 19.01 -5.93 16.58
C LEU A 65 18.71 -7.43 16.66
N LYS A 66 18.45 -7.94 17.87
CA LYS A 66 18.11 -9.34 18.12
C LYS A 66 16.80 -9.48 18.90
N GLY A 67 16.20 -10.66 18.82
CA GLY A 67 15.00 -11.03 19.59
C GLY A 67 13.81 -10.10 19.37
N ALA A 68 13.04 -9.84 20.42
CA ALA A 68 11.82 -9.02 20.38
C ALA A 68 12.08 -7.60 19.86
N ARG A 69 13.23 -7.00 20.19
CA ARG A 69 13.58 -5.65 19.74
C ARG A 69 13.68 -5.57 18.21
N ALA A 70 14.28 -6.58 17.57
CA ALA A 70 14.36 -6.65 16.11
C ALA A 70 12.97 -6.75 15.48
N VAL A 71 12.12 -7.60 16.05
CA VAL A 71 10.76 -7.85 15.57
C VAL A 71 9.90 -6.58 15.64
N ILE A 72 9.87 -5.95 16.81
CA ILE A 72 9.10 -4.72 17.04
C ILE A 72 9.64 -3.59 16.16
N SER A 73 10.96 -3.41 16.05
CA SER A 73 11.53 -2.36 15.20
C SER A 73 11.21 -2.56 13.72
N LYS A 74 11.29 -3.78 13.19
CA LYS A 74 10.94 -4.05 11.79
C LYS A 74 9.47 -3.73 11.49
N THR A 75 8.57 -4.18 12.36
CA THR A 75 7.13 -3.92 12.24
C THR A 75 6.82 -2.44 12.38
N GLY A 76 7.38 -1.77 13.40
CA GLY A 76 7.18 -0.36 13.65
C GLY A 76 7.67 0.53 12.51
N LEU A 77 8.83 0.23 11.93
CA LEU A 77 9.33 0.95 10.75
C LEU A 77 8.41 0.76 9.54
N ALA A 78 7.89 -0.46 9.30
CA ALA A 78 6.96 -0.69 8.21
C ALA A 78 5.65 0.09 8.39
N ILE A 79 5.08 0.12 9.60
CA ILE A 79 3.88 0.92 9.91
C ILE A 79 4.16 2.41 9.78
N ALA A 80 5.32 2.88 10.23
CA ALA A 80 5.72 4.28 10.10
C ALA A 80 5.84 4.73 8.64
N TYR A 81 6.16 3.83 7.71
CA TYR A 81 6.14 4.10 6.27
C TYR A 81 4.72 4.11 5.71
N PHE A 82 3.89 3.12 6.05
CA PHE A 82 2.48 3.06 5.65
C PHE A 82 1.59 3.92 6.56
N ASN A 83 2.06 5.11 6.91
CA ASN A 83 1.35 6.08 7.74
C ASN A 83 0.21 6.78 6.96
N PRO A 84 -0.57 7.67 7.59
CA PRO A 84 -1.66 8.38 6.91
C PRO A 84 -1.22 9.13 5.64
N LEU A 85 -0.01 9.69 5.57
CA LEU A 85 0.48 10.38 4.37
C LEU A 85 0.63 9.44 3.18
N TRP A 86 1.03 8.18 3.42
CA TRP A 86 1.06 7.17 2.37
C TRP A 86 -0.35 6.89 1.82
N VAL A 87 -1.34 6.80 2.73
CA VAL A 87 -2.75 6.59 2.37
C VAL A 87 -3.29 7.80 1.58
N VAL A 88 -3.04 9.04 2.05
CA VAL A 88 -3.38 10.27 1.30
C VAL A 88 -2.80 10.25 -0.09
N ARG A 89 -1.51 9.90 -0.22
CA ARG A 89 -0.85 9.84 -1.53
C ARG A 89 -1.51 8.82 -2.46
N HIS A 90 -1.90 7.65 -1.95
CA HIS A 90 -2.61 6.65 -2.74
C HIS A 90 -4.00 7.14 -3.17
N LEU A 91 -4.77 7.73 -2.27
CA LEU A 91 -6.08 8.31 -2.58
C LEU A 91 -5.96 9.46 -3.59
N LEU A 92 -4.97 10.33 -3.43
CA LEU A 92 -4.68 11.41 -4.35
C LEU A 92 -4.41 10.87 -5.76
N PHE A 93 -3.58 9.83 -5.87
CA PHE A 93 -3.31 9.20 -7.15
C PHE A 93 -4.58 8.63 -7.79
N ILE A 94 -5.43 7.92 -7.05
CA ILE A 94 -6.72 7.42 -7.54
C ILE A 94 -7.56 8.57 -8.08
N LYS A 95 -7.74 9.66 -7.32
CA LYS A 95 -8.55 10.81 -7.76
C LYS A 95 -7.95 11.51 -8.98
N LEU A 96 -6.61 11.64 -9.05
CA LEU A 96 -5.91 12.21 -10.21
C LEU A 96 -6.11 11.36 -11.48
N VAL A 97 -5.87 10.04 -11.40
CA VAL A 97 -6.01 9.15 -12.56
C VAL A 97 -7.46 8.86 -12.91
N SER A 98 -8.42 9.24 -12.06
CA SER A 98 -9.86 9.19 -12.34
C SER A 98 -10.40 10.52 -12.84
N TRP A 99 -9.57 11.57 -12.96
CA TRP A 99 -9.96 12.95 -13.30
C TRP A 99 -10.97 13.60 -12.34
N GLN A 100 -11.02 13.12 -11.10
CA GLN A 100 -11.90 13.66 -10.05
C GLN A 100 -11.19 14.80 -9.28
N PHE A 101 -10.74 15.83 -10.00
CA PHE A 101 -9.95 16.93 -9.42
C PHE A 101 -10.71 17.71 -8.35
N ASN A 102 -12.03 17.86 -8.50
CA ASN A 102 -12.88 18.56 -7.53
C ASN A 102 -12.97 17.84 -6.18
N SER A 103 -12.68 16.54 -6.14
CA SER A 103 -12.68 15.72 -4.92
C SER A 103 -11.33 15.71 -4.21
N ILE A 104 -10.33 16.42 -4.73
CA ILE A 104 -9.02 16.56 -4.12
C ILE A 104 -9.06 17.74 -3.14
N GLY A 105 -8.98 17.44 -1.85
CA GLY A 105 -8.97 18.45 -0.80
C GLY A 105 -8.41 17.93 0.51
N PHE A 106 -8.49 18.77 1.56
CA PHE A 106 -8.05 18.41 2.91
C PHE A 106 -8.84 17.25 3.52
N ASN A 107 -10.04 16.98 3.01
CA ASN A 107 -10.84 15.81 3.37
C ASN A 107 -10.09 14.48 3.15
N LEU A 108 -9.20 14.41 2.15
CA LEU A 108 -8.39 13.20 1.93
C LEU A 108 -7.48 12.89 3.12
N ILE A 109 -6.98 13.92 3.81
CA ILE A 109 -6.13 13.77 5.00
C ILE A 109 -6.95 13.20 6.15
N GLU A 110 -8.16 13.71 6.35
CA GLU A 110 -9.07 13.22 7.38
C GLU A 110 -9.48 11.77 7.14
N ILE A 111 -9.89 11.43 5.92
CA ILE A 111 -10.22 10.04 5.52
C ILE A 111 -9.00 9.14 5.78
N ALA A 112 -7.83 9.52 5.27
CA ALA A 112 -6.62 8.74 5.44
C ALA A 112 -6.22 8.54 6.91
N PHE A 113 -6.41 9.56 7.76
CA PHE A 113 -6.10 9.49 9.18
C PHE A 113 -7.03 8.50 9.90
N TRP A 114 -8.34 8.63 9.70
CA TRP A 114 -9.32 7.72 10.30
C TRP A 114 -9.21 6.30 9.76
N SER A 115 -9.06 6.13 8.44
CA SER A 115 -8.80 4.82 7.84
C SER A 115 -7.53 4.20 8.42
N PHE A 116 -6.45 4.96 8.61
CA PHE A 116 -5.25 4.43 9.24
C PHE A 116 -5.51 4.00 10.69
N LEU A 117 -6.11 4.87 11.52
CA LEU A 117 -6.39 4.59 12.93
C LEU A 117 -7.23 3.34 13.14
N VAL A 118 -8.35 3.22 12.41
CA VAL A 118 -9.24 2.07 12.49
C VAL A 118 -8.52 0.78 12.08
N ASN A 119 -7.58 0.89 11.13
CA ASN A 119 -6.85 -0.26 10.62
C ASN A 119 -5.54 -0.57 11.34
N ILE A 120 -5.16 0.20 12.37
CA ILE A 120 -3.91 -0.05 13.12
C ILE A 120 -3.78 -1.52 13.54
N PRO A 121 -4.80 -2.18 14.14
CA PRO A 121 -4.64 -3.57 14.59
C PRO A 121 -4.34 -4.53 13.44
N VAL A 122 -5.08 -4.41 12.34
CA VAL A 122 -4.95 -5.27 11.15
C VAL A 122 -3.63 -4.97 10.43
N SER A 123 -3.33 -3.69 10.21
CA SER A 123 -2.08 -3.20 9.62
C SER A 123 -0.87 -3.64 10.42
N PHE A 124 -0.95 -3.62 11.76
CA PHE A 124 0.13 -4.07 12.63
C PHE A 124 0.38 -5.56 12.46
N LEU A 125 -0.67 -6.38 12.50
CA LEU A 125 -0.56 -7.83 12.32
C LEU A 125 -0.02 -8.19 10.92
N ALA A 126 -0.54 -7.56 9.87
CA ALA A 126 -0.09 -7.77 8.50
C ALA A 126 1.40 -7.41 8.35
N ASN A 127 1.80 -6.22 8.81
CA ASN A 127 3.20 -5.80 8.75
C ASN A 127 4.11 -6.66 9.64
N TYR A 128 3.63 -7.13 10.80
CA TYR A 128 4.36 -8.09 11.62
C TYR A 128 4.66 -9.37 10.84
N LEU A 129 3.66 -9.94 10.17
CA LEU A 129 3.82 -11.17 9.38
C LEU A 129 4.76 -10.93 8.19
N ILE A 130 4.53 -9.85 7.41
CA ILE A 130 5.35 -9.51 6.24
C ILE A 130 6.81 -9.30 6.64
N GLN A 131 7.09 -8.55 7.70
CA GLN A 131 8.46 -8.19 8.06
C GLN A 131 9.22 -9.28 8.80
N ASN A 132 8.54 -10.25 9.43
CA ASN A 132 9.21 -11.24 10.28
C ASN A 132 9.09 -12.69 9.77
N ARG A 133 8.05 -13.01 8.98
CA ARG A 133 7.82 -14.37 8.46
C ARG A 133 8.20 -14.51 6.98
N PHE A 134 8.03 -13.46 6.18
CA PHE A 134 8.38 -13.50 4.76
C PHE A 134 9.85 -13.19 4.50
N LYS A 135 10.45 -13.99 3.60
CA LYS A 135 11.76 -13.68 2.99
C LYS A 135 11.65 -12.35 2.23
N LEU A 136 12.73 -11.56 2.24
CA LEU A 136 12.77 -10.21 1.66
C LEU A 136 12.22 -10.13 0.22
N LYS A 137 12.59 -11.09 -0.63
CA LYS A 137 12.12 -11.20 -2.02
C LYS A 137 10.59 -11.33 -2.20
N TRP A 138 9.87 -11.75 -1.15
CA TRP A 138 8.41 -11.95 -1.16
C TRP A 138 7.65 -10.83 -0.44
N ARG A 139 8.34 -9.95 0.29
CA ARG A 139 7.67 -8.93 1.12
C ARG A 139 6.86 -7.94 0.29
N PHE A 140 7.41 -7.51 -0.84
CA PHE A 140 6.69 -6.61 -1.74
C PHE A 140 5.39 -7.24 -2.26
N LEU A 141 5.46 -8.52 -2.66
CA LEU A 141 4.28 -9.27 -3.10
C LEU A 141 3.22 -9.35 -1.99
N ALA A 142 3.63 -9.76 -0.79
CA ALA A 142 2.72 -9.88 0.35
C ALA A 142 2.10 -8.53 0.74
N SER A 143 2.90 -7.45 0.70
CA SER A 143 2.43 -6.08 0.96
C SER A 143 1.43 -5.60 -0.09
N ALA A 144 1.69 -5.85 -1.37
CA ALA A 144 0.79 -5.46 -2.46
C ALA A 144 -0.55 -6.20 -2.38
N ILE A 145 -0.52 -7.51 -2.09
CA ILE A 145 -1.74 -8.32 -1.88
C ILE A 145 -2.53 -7.79 -0.69
N TYR A 146 -1.85 -7.50 0.43
CA TYR A 146 -2.50 -6.90 1.59
C TYR A 146 -3.19 -5.57 1.22
N SER A 147 -2.50 -4.66 0.52
CA SER A 147 -3.10 -3.40 0.05
C SER A 147 -4.32 -3.62 -0.87
N ALA A 148 -4.26 -4.58 -1.79
CA ALA A 148 -5.38 -4.92 -2.66
C ALA A 148 -6.60 -5.42 -1.89
N ILE A 149 -6.39 -6.29 -0.88
CA ILE A 149 -7.46 -6.77 0.00
C ILE A 149 -8.08 -5.61 0.78
N MET A 150 -7.25 -4.70 1.32
CA MET A 150 -7.74 -3.53 2.05
C MET A 150 -8.58 -2.60 1.16
N ALA A 151 -8.17 -2.37 -0.10
CA ALA A 151 -8.95 -1.58 -1.05
C ALA A 151 -10.35 -2.16 -1.27
N ILE A 152 -10.44 -3.47 -1.49
CA ILE A 152 -11.71 -4.19 -1.64
C ILE A 152 -12.54 -4.12 -0.36
N TYR A 153 -11.91 -4.31 0.81
CA TYR A 153 -12.58 -4.22 2.10
C TYR A 153 -13.22 -2.84 2.34
N TYR A 154 -12.51 -1.76 2.01
CA TYR A 154 -13.07 -0.42 2.14
C TYR A 154 -14.22 -0.16 1.18
N ALA A 155 -14.09 -0.59 -0.08
CA ALA A 155 -15.17 -0.47 -1.06
C ALA A 155 -16.43 -1.21 -0.61
N LEU A 156 -16.30 -2.43 -0.07
CA LEU A 156 -17.41 -3.15 0.53
C LEU A 156 -18.00 -2.40 1.73
N GLY A 157 -17.14 -1.90 2.62
CA GLY A 157 -17.57 -1.11 3.77
C GLY A 157 -18.36 0.14 3.37
N GLU A 158 -17.92 0.84 2.33
CA GLU A 158 -18.66 1.96 1.76
C GLU A 158 -20.04 1.52 1.29
N THR A 159 -20.14 0.51 0.42
CA THR A 159 -21.44 0.06 -0.11
C THR A 159 -22.42 -0.52 0.90
N ILE A 160 -21.94 -1.14 1.99
CA ILE A 160 -22.81 -1.81 2.98
C ILE A 160 -23.33 -0.82 4.04
N PHE A 161 -22.55 0.22 4.35
CA PHE A 161 -22.82 1.15 5.44
C PHE A 161 -23.13 2.59 4.97
N SER A 162 -23.18 2.83 3.66
CA SER A 162 -23.64 4.08 3.03
C SER A 162 -25.16 4.20 2.96
#